data_AF-A0A2D8LZ23-F1
#
_entry.id   AF-A0A2D8LZ23-F1
#
_cell.length_a   1.000
_cell.length_b   1.000
_cell.length_c   1.000
_cell.angle_alpha   90.00
_cell.angle_beta   90.00
_cell.angle_gamma   90.00
#
_symmetry.space_group_name_H-M   'P 1'
#
loop_
_entity.id
_entity.type
_entity.pdbx_description
1 polymer ?
#
loop_
_entity_poly.entity_id
_entity_poly.type
_entity_poly.pdbx_seq_one_letter_code
_entity_poly.pdbx_strand_id
1 'polypeptide(L)'
;MIKKTIIGIYGTANVGKSMTLSSLGRQYVSIGASTHDDVSKGDYRAVLEHLNHKIGIQSFGDLEKFVKEGLDVFLNSQCDLIYIASKNYGKTRDCIGSFARKYGFRVIWIAPFEVRDRSMPSKIIKDECAKHLLLMGNNIIAGRL
;
A
#
# COMPACT_ATOMS: atom_id res chain seq x y z
N MET A 1 -10.78 -17.14 -8.69
CA MET A 1 -9.64 -16.82 -7.80
C MET A 1 -9.18 -15.40 -8.10
N ILE A 2 -8.92 -14.60 -7.07
CA ILE A 2 -8.36 -13.26 -7.26
C ILE A 2 -6.90 -13.35 -7.69
N LYS A 3 -6.46 -12.43 -8.55
CA LYS A 3 -5.04 -12.33 -8.90
C LYS A 3 -4.33 -11.54 -7.80
N LYS A 4 -3.34 -12.16 -7.14
CA LYS A 4 -2.53 -11.48 -6.13
C LYS A 4 -1.93 -10.19 -6.69
N THR A 5 -2.05 -9.10 -5.96
CA THR A 5 -1.76 -7.76 -6.48
C THR A 5 -0.90 -6.94 -5.52
N ILE A 6 0.09 -6.24 -6.06
CA ILE A 6 0.86 -5.21 -5.36
C ILE A 6 0.44 -3.85 -5.92
N ILE A 7 -0.03 -2.96 -5.06
CA ILE A 7 -0.23 -1.54 -5.34
C ILE A 7 0.99 -0.79 -4.80
N GLY A 8 1.87 -0.39 -5.71
CA GLY A 8 3.04 0.41 -5.40
C GLY A 8 2.69 1.89 -5.40
N ILE A 9 2.81 2.55 -4.24
CA ILE A 9 2.69 4.00 -4.15
C ILE A 9 4.05 4.63 -4.40
N TYR A 10 4.18 5.37 -5.50
CA TYR A 10 5.46 5.91 -5.95
C TYR A 10 5.47 7.44 -5.97
N GLY A 11 6.67 8.00 -6.03
CA GLY A 11 6.90 9.44 -6.17
C GLY A 11 8.15 9.89 -5.42
N THR A 12 8.48 11.18 -5.55
CA THR A 12 9.62 11.80 -4.87
C THR A 12 9.42 11.82 -3.34
N ALA A 13 10.44 12.23 -2.59
CA ALA A 13 10.29 12.44 -1.15
C ALA A 13 9.20 13.51 -0.89
N ASN A 14 8.53 13.40 0.26
CA ASN A 14 7.52 14.37 0.73
C ASN A 14 6.24 14.51 -0.12
N VAL A 15 6.00 13.66 -1.12
CA VAL A 15 4.71 13.62 -1.86
C VAL A 15 3.56 12.97 -1.06
N GLY A 16 3.78 12.60 0.21
CA GLY A 16 2.74 12.07 1.09
C GLY A 16 2.44 10.58 0.98
N LYS A 17 3.38 9.76 0.47
CA LYS A 17 3.22 8.29 0.38
C LYS A 17 2.88 7.66 1.74
N SER A 18 3.72 7.91 2.75
CA SER A 18 3.54 7.40 4.11
C SER A 18 2.22 7.84 4.72
N MET A 19 1.81 9.10 4.49
CA MET A 19 0.56 9.66 5.00
C MET A 19 -0.66 8.97 4.38
N THR A 20 -0.66 8.77 3.06
CA THR A 20 -1.72 8.03 2.36
C THR A 20 -1.82 6.59 2.86
N LEU A 21 -0.70 5.87 2.94
CA LEU A 21 -0.71 4.48 3.39
C LEU A 21 -1.11 4.34 4.85
N SER A 22 -0.70 5.27 5.71
CA SER A 22 -1.12 5.26 7.11
C SER A 22 -2.60 5.57 7.28
N SER A 23 -3.14 6.48 6.46
CA SER A 23 -4.59 6.71 6.42
C SER A 23 -5.33 5.47 5.93
N LEU A 24 -4.81 4.78 4.90
CA LEU A 24 -5.40 3.57 4.35
C LEU A 24 -5.56 2.45 5.39
N GLY A 25 -4.53 2.15 6.19
CA GLY A 25 -4.67 1.09 7.22
C GLY A 25 -5.69 1.45 8.29
N ARG A 26 -5.73 2.71 8.74
CA ARG A 26 -6.78 3.18 9.66
C ARG A 26 -8.18 3.07 9.05
N GLN A 27 -8.32 3.36 7.76
CA GLN A 27 -9.60 3.23 7.07
C GLN A 27 -10.03 1.76 6.96
N TYR A 28 -9.12 0.84 6.65
CA TYR A 28 -9.41 -0.61 6.69
C TYR A 28 -9.91 -1.04 8.08
N VAL A 29 -9.21 -0.65 9.15
CA VAL A 29 -9.63 -0.95 10.52
C VAL A 29 -11.00 -0.34 10.83
N SER A 30 -11.27 0.90 10.40
CA SER A 30 -12.57 1.56 10.63
C SER A 30 -13.75 0.86 9.95
N ILE A 31 -13.50 0.11 8.87
CA ILE A 31 -14.53 -0.69 8.19
C ILE A 31 -14.55 -2.16 8.63
N GLY A 32 -13.85 -2.48 9.73
CA GLY A 32 -13.90 -3.81 10.36
C GLY A 32 -12.80 -4.78 9.94
N ALA A 33 -11.73 -4.33 9.27
CA ALA A 33 -10.53 -5.17 9.12
C ALA A 33 -9.85 -5.38 10.48
N SER A 34 -9.37 -6.59 10.76
CA SER A 34 -8.62 -6.92 11.97
C SER A 34 -7.11 -6.94 11.70
N THR A 35 -6.31 -6.65 12.73
CA THR A 35 -4.85 -6.77 12.68
C THR A 35 -4.29 -6.86 14.10
N HIS A 36 -3.13 -7.52 14.25
CA HIS A 36 -2.35 -7.51 15.48
C HIS A 36 -1.28 -6.40 15.49
N ASP A 37 -1.09 -5.72 14.35
CA ASP A 37 -0.11 -4.66 14.18
C ASP A 37 -0.70 -3.29 14.57
N ASP A 38 0.14 -2.41 15.11
CA ASP A 38 -0.27 -1.07 15.51
C ASP A 38 -0.24 -0.10 14.31
N VAL A 39 -1.42 0.13 13.72
CA VAL A 39 -1.65 1.07 12.60
C VAL A 39 -1.89 2.52 13.05
N SER A 40 -1.81 2.81 14.35
CA SER A 40 -1.93 4.18 14.87
C SER A 40 -0.64 4.98 14.73
N LYS A 41 0.50 4.29 14.56
CA LYS A 41 1.83 4.88 14.39
C LYS A 41 1.97 5.64 13.05
N GLY A 42 2.90 6.59 13.04
CA GLY A 42 3.17 7.44 11.87
C GLY A 42 3.71 6.68 10.66
N ASP A 43 4.60 5.70 10.89
CA ASP A 43 5.05 4.73 9.89
C ASP A 43 4.92 3.32 10.45
N TYR A 44 4.45 2.38 9.62
CA TYR A 44 4.26 1.00 10.02
C TYR A 44 4.36 0.02 8.85
N ARG A 45 4.49 -1.25 9.23
CA ARG A 45 4.24 -2.43 8.41
C ARG A 45 3.17 -3.24 9.13
N ALA A 46 2.11 -3.61 8.43
CA ALA A 46 0.99 -4.34 9.02
C ALA A 46 0.44 -5.39 8.08
N VAL A 47 -0.06 -6.49 8.64
CA VAL A 47 -0.90 -7.46 7.95
C VAL A 47 -2.31 -7.37 8.54
N LEU A 48 -3.28 -7.13 7.68
CA LEU A 48 -4.68 -7.01 8.02
C LEU A 48 -5.46 -8.18 7.43
N GLU A 49 -6.53 -8.60 8.10
CA GLU A 49 -7.54 -9.51 7.56
C GLU A 49 -8.81 -8.72 7.24
N HIS A 50 -9.26 -8.83 5.99
CA HIS A 50 -10.46 -8.15 5.52
C HIS A 50 -11.17 -9.04 4.50
N LEU A 51 -12.46 -9.34 4.74
CA LEU A 51 -13.29 -10.17 3.86
C LEU A 51 -12.62 -11.52 3.48
N ASN A 52 -12.00 -12.19 4.46
CA ASN A 52 -11.23 -13.43 4.28
C ASN A 52 -9.98 -13.32 3.40
N HIS A 53 -9.49 -12.11 3.16
CA HIS A 53 -8.24 -11.84 2.46
C HIS A 53 -7.21 -11.19 3.37
N LYS A 54 -5.94 -11.55 3.16
CA LYS A 54 -4.82 -10.93 3.86
C LYS A 54 -4.26 -9.77 3.06
N ILE A 55 -4.15 -8.61 3.71
CA ILE A 55 -3.71 -7.36 3.11
C ILE A 55 -2.44 -6.89 3.82
N GLY A 56 -1.34 -6.79 3.08
CA GLY A 56 -0.10 -6.19 3.56
C GLY A 56 -0.08 -4.69 3.31
N ILE A 57 0.29 -3.87 4.29
CA ILE A 57 0.50 -2.43 4.11
C ILE A 57 1.85 -2.05 4.71
N GLN A 58 2.70 -1.37 3.94
CA GLN A 58 3.96 -0.79 4.42
C GLN A 58 4.09 0.67 3.99
N SER A 59 4.06 1.59 4.95
CA SER A 59 4.07 3.05 4.69
C SER A 59 5.43 3.59 4.26
N PHE A 60 6.52 2.89 4.59
CA PHE A 60 7.90 3.26 4.28
C PHE A 60 8.51 2.40 3.17
N GLY A 61 9.51 2.92 2.46
CA GLY A 61 10.10 2.17 1.33
C GLY A 61 11.23 2.89 0.59
N ASP A 62 11.98 3.75 1.29
CA ASP A 62 13.03 4.55 0.65
C ASP A 62 14.32 3.75 0.36
N LEU A 63 14.53 2.64 1.05
CA LEU A 63 15.68 1.75 0.87
C LEU A 63 15.20 0.36 0.39
N GLU A 64 15.96 -0.22 -0.53
CA GLU A 64 15.67 -1.54 -1.11
C GLU A 64 15.55 -2.63 -0.03
N LYS A 65 16.44 -2.62 0.98
CA LYS A 65 16.40 -3.59 2.08
C LYS A 65 15.03 -3.63 2.79
N PHE A 66 14.43 -2.46 3.06
CA PHE A 66 13.16 -2.37 3.76
C PHE A 66 11.98 -2.79 2.89
N VAL A 67 12.08 -2.55 1.57
CA VAL A 67 11.10 -3.05 0.60
C VAL A 67 11.17 -4.57 0.52
N LYS A 68 12.37 -5.14 0.40
CA LYS A 68 12.57 -6.59 0.34
C LYS A 68 12.06 -7.29 1.59
N GLU A 69 12.48 -6.83 2.77
CA GLU A 69 12.01 -7.37 4.05
C GLU A 69 10.47 -7.31 4.18
N GLY A 70 9.86 -6.21 3.74
CA GLY A 70 8.40 -6.08 3.74
C GLY A 70 7.71 -7.09 2.83
N LEU A 71 8.20 -7.22 1.60
CA LEU A 71 7.67 -8.17 0.64
C LEU A 71 7.82 -9.61 1.12
N ASP A 72 8.94 -9.96 1.75
CA ASP A 72 9.17 -11.29 2.33
C ASP A 72 8.18 -11.57 3.49
N VAL A 73 7.94 -10.58 4.37
CA VAL A 73 6.90 -10.69 5.42
C VAL A 73 5.53 -10.93 4.79
N PHE A 74 5.13 -10.13 3.80
CA PHE A 74 3.81 -10.26 3.17
C PHE A 74 3.66 -11.56 2.37
N LEU A 75 4.73 -12.08 1.78
CA LEU A 75 4.73 -13.39 1.13
C LEU A 75 4.48 -14.51 2.14
N ASN A 76 5.22 -14.50 3.25
CA ASN A 76 5.13 -15.51 4.29
C ASN A 76 3.79 -15.47 5.01
N SER A 77 3.21 -14.28 5.18
CA SER A 77 1.85 -14.10 5.68
C SER A 77 0.78 -14.51 4.68
N GLN A 78 1.15 -14.82 3.43
CA GLN A 78 0.26 -15.18 2.33
C GLN A 78 -0.71 -14.07 1.92
N CYS A 79 -0.25 -12.80 1.96
CA CYS A 79 -1.08 -11.68 1.52
C CYS A 79 -1.53 -11.84 0.05
N ASP A 80 -2.77 -11.46 -0.20
CA ASP A 80 -3.37 -11.41 -1.53
C ASP A 80 -3.22 -10.03 -2.17
N LEU A 81 -3.27 -8.99 -1.33
CA LEU A 81 -3.13 -7.60 -1.72
C LEU A 81 -2.03 -6.95 -0.89
N ILE A 82 -1.12 -6.23 -1.52
CA ILE A 82 -0.03 -5.52 -0.85
C ILE A 82 -0.05 -4.07 -1.27
N TYR A 83 -0.01 -3.14 -0.32
CA TYR A 83 0.24 -1.73 -0.53
C TYR A 83 1.63 -1.38 -0.01
N ILE A 84 2.48 -0.81 -0.85
CA ILE A 84 3.87 -0.53 -0.45
C ILE A 84 4.36 0.80 -1.02
N ALA A 85 4.99 1.61 -0.17
CA ALA A 85 5.69 2.81 -0.62
C ALA A 85 6.94 2.43 -1.41
N SER A 86 7.21 3.19 -2.46
CA SER A 86 8.41 3.05 -3.28
C SER A 86 8.91 4.41 -3.78
N LYS A 87 10.13 4.42 -4.31
CA LYS A 87 10.66 5.58 -5.04
C LYS A 87 10.09 5.60 -6.45
N ASN A 88 10.18 6.75 -7.10
CA ASN A 88 9.71 6.91 -8.48
C ASN A 88 10.49 6.01 -9.47
N TYR A 89 11.78 5.80 -9.21
CA TYR A 89 12.69 4.98 -10.03
C TYR A 89 13.78 4.34 -9.17
N GLY A 90 14.48 3.36 -9.76
CA GLY A 90 15.63 2.68 -9.17
C GLY A 90 15.26 1.48 -8.30
N LYS A 91 16.21 1.11 -7.44
CA LYS A 91 16.27 -0.22 -6.82
C LYS A 91 15.01 -0.66 -6.08
N THR A 92 14.27 0.23 -5.43
CA THR A 92 13.04 -0.12 -4.71
C THR A 92 11.88 -0.45 -5.67
N ARG A 93 11.78 0.26 -6.80
CA ARG A 93 10.81 -0.02 -7.85
C ARG A 93 11.15 -1.33 -8.58
N ASP A 94 12.43 -1.53 -8.87
CA ASP A 94 12.93 -2.73 -9.54
C ASP A 94 12.79 -3.98 -8.65
N CYS A 95 13.00 -3.83 -7.34
CA CYS A 95 12.79 -4.87 -6.35
C CYS A 95 11.32 -5.36 -6.36
N ILE A 96 10.35 -4.44 -6.31
CA ILE A 96 8.91 -4.78 -6.36
C ILE A 96 8.58 -5.47 -7.68
N GLY A 97 9.06 -4.95 -8.81
CA GLY A 97 8.82 -5.55 -10.11
C GLY A 97 9.41 -6.96 -10.24
N SER A 98 10.60 -7.18 -9.71
CA SER A 98 11.27 -8.50 -9.74
C SER A 98 10.59 -9.50 -8.82
N PHE A 99 10.21 -9.08 -7.61
CA PHE A 99 9.41 -9.87 -6.69
C PHE A 99 8.08 -10.29 -7.33
N ALA A 100 7.37 -9.34 -7.94
CA ALA A 100 6.08 -9.61 -8.55
C ALA A 100 6.17 -10.63 -9.69
N ARG A 101 7.18 -10.51 -10.56
CA ARG A 101 7.44 -11.52 -11.61
C ARG A 101 7.74 -12.89 -11.02
N LYS A 102 8.58 -12.95 -9.98
CA LYS A 102 9.00 -14.20 -9.35
C LYS A 102 7.83 -14.95 -8.68
N TYR A 103 6.91 -14.23 -8.04
CA TYR A 103 5.83 -14.82 -7.25
C TYR A 103 4.43 -14.67 -7.86
N GLY A 104 4.34 -14.24 -9.13
CA GLY A 104 3.09 -14.18 -9.89
C GLY A 104 2.13 -13.07 -9.48
N PHE A 105 2.62 -12.01 -8.83
CA PHE A 105 1.78 -10.84 -8.50
C PHE A 105 1.59 -9.94 -9.71
N ARG A 106 0.39 -9.37 -9.86
CA ARG A 106 0.17 -8.17 -10.68
C ARG A 106 0.73 -6.95 -9.93
N VAL A 107 1.29 -5.98 -10.65
CA VAL A 107 1.69 -4.68 -10.07
C VAL A 107 0.86 -3.57 -10.66
N ILE A 108 0.34 -2.70 -9.80
CA ILE A 108 -0.32 -1.44 -10.17
C ILE A 108 0.42 -0.31 -9.49
N TRP A 109 0.79 0.72 -10.25
CA TRP A 109 1.54 1.88 -9.75
C TRP A 109 0.63 3.08 -9.63
N ILE A 110 0.64 3.75 -8.48
CA ILE A 110 -0.19 4.92 -8.20
C ILE A 110 0.67 6.01 -7.56
N ALA A 111 0.47 7.26 -7.96
CA ALA A 111 1.01 8.42 -7.26
C ALA A 111 -0.06 8.98 -6.31
N PRO A 112 0.30 9.43 -5.09
CA PRO A 112 -0.64 10.11 -4.21
C PRO A 112 -1.27 11.34 -4.88
N PHE A 113 -2.52 11.65 -4.57
CA PHE A 113 -3.17 12.87 -5.06
C PHE A 113 -2.45 14.14 -4.56
N GLU A 114 -2.30 15.15 -5.41
CA GLU A 114 -1.61 16.40 -5.09
C GLU A 114 -2.51 17.61 -5.38
N VAL A 115 -2.41 18.63 -4.52
CA VAL A 115 -3.00 19.95 -4.72
C VAL A 115 -1.85 20.95 -4.76
N ARG A 116 -1.66 21.63 -5.88
CA ARG A 116 -0.47 22.48 -6.12
C ARG A 116 -0.69 23.96 -5.82
N ASP A 117 -1.93 24.42 -5.86
CA ASP A 117 -2.33 25.80 -5.57
C ASP A 117 -2.48 26.09 -4.07
N ARG A 118 -2.25 25.09 -3.22
CA ARG A 118 -2.38 25.16 -1.75
C ARG A 118 -3.80 25.49 -1.26
N SER A 119 -4.81 25.29 -2.11
CA SER A 119 -6.22 25.47 -1.75
C SER A 119 -6.71 24.47 -0.69
N MET A 120 -5.94 23.41 -0.42
CA MET A 120 -6.34 22.34 0.49
C MET A 120 -5.16 21.82 1.33
N PRO A 121 -5.37 21.56 2.64
CA PRO A 121 -4.41 20.87 3.48
C PRO A 121 -4.03 19.49 2.93
N SER A 122 -2.72 19.17 2.97
CA SER A 122 -2.19 17.87 2.50
C SER A 122 -2.93 16.68 3.12
N LYS A 123 -3.26 16.74 4.41
CA LYS A 123 -3.95 15.63 5.09
C LYS A 123 -5.28 15.27 4.42
N ILE A 124 -6.09 16.26 4.05
CA ILE A 124 -7.42 16.05 3.45
C ILE A 124 -7.27 15.33 2.10
N ILE A 125 -6.36 15.78 1.24
CA ILE A 125 -6.17 15.16 -0.07
C ILE A 125 -5.55 13.75 0.04
N LYS A 126 -4.68 13.50 1.03
CA LYS A 126 -4.13 12.14 1.26
C LYS A 126 -5.15 11.19 1.86
N ASP A 127 -6.05 11.68 2.71
CA ASP A 127 -7.18 10.90 3.22
C ASP A 127 -8.15 10.52 2.09
N GLU A 128 -8.42 11.44 1.15
CA GLU A 128 -9.25 11.13 -0.03
C GLU A 128 -8.58 10.13 -0.97
N CYS A 129 -7.28 10.28 -1.21
CA CYS A 129 -6.49 9.31 -1.96
C CYS A 129 -6.57 7.91 -1.33
N ALA A 130 -6.49 7.82 0.01
CA ALA A 130 -6.63 6.56 0.73
C ALA A 130 -8.03 5.92 0.56
N LYS A 131 -9.12 6.71 0.53
CA LYS A 131 -10.47 6.18 0.24
C LYS A 131 -10.55 5.55 -1.15
N HIS A 132 -9.95 6.19 -2.15
CA HIS A 132 -9.90 5.63 -3.51
C HIS A 132 -9.08 4.34 -3.57
N LEU A 133 -7.97 4.26 -2.82
CA LEU A 133 -7.17 3.04 -2.71
C LEU A 133 -7.90 1.91 -1.99
N LEU A 134 -8.71 2.24 -0.97
CA LEU A 134 -9.56 1.29 -0.27
C LEU A 134 -10.63 0.73 -1.22
N LEU A 135 -11.34 1.60 -1.95
CA LEU A 135 -12.32 1.19 -2.95
C LEU A 135 -11.69 0.29 -4.02
N MET A 136 -10.51 0.66 -4.52
CA MET A 136 -9.77 -0.14 -5.49
C MET A 136 -9.37 -1.50 -4.92
N GLY A 137 -8.90 -1.56 -3.67
CA GLY A 137 -8.58 -2.80 -2.98
C GLY A 137 -9.78 -3.74 -2.86
N ASN A 138 -10.92 -3.19 -2.44
CA ASN A 138 -12.18 -3.94 -2.35
C ASN A 138 -12.64 -4.46 -3.71
N ASN A 139 -12.45 -3.69 -4.79
CA ASN A 139 -12.75 -4.15 -6.14
C ASN A 139 -11.81 -5.27 -6.61
N ILE A 140 -10.53 -5.24 -6.25
CA ILE A 140 -9.58 -6.34 -6.53
C ILE A 140 -9.98 -7.60 -5.76
N ILE A 141 -10.29 -7.45 -4.46
CA ILE A 141 -10.76 -8.54 -3.59
C ILE A 141 -12.06 -9.16 -4.13
N ALA A 142 -12.98 -8.33 -4.62
CA ALA A 142 -14.22 -8.80 -5.23
C ALA A 142 -14.05 -9.38 -6.65
N GLY A 143 -12.83 -9.41 -7.20
CA GLY A 143 -12.55 -9.90 -8.55
C GLY A 143 -13.10 -9.03 -9.68
N ARG A 144 -13.35 -7.73 -9.40
CA ARG A 144 -13.86 -6.74 -10.37
C ARG A 144 -12.75 -5.98 -11.11
N LEU A 145 -11.50 -6.17 -10.69
CA LEU A 145 -10.28 -5.60 -11.26
C LEU A 145 -9.19 -6.67 -11.32
#